data_AF-A0A8H4L8U9-F1
#
_entry.id   AF-A0A8H4L8U9-F1
#
_cell.length_a   1.000
_cell.length_b   1.000
_cell.length_c   1.000
_cell.angle_alpha   90.00
_cell.angle_beta   90.00
_cell.angle_gamma   90.00
#
_symmetry.space_group_name_H-M   'P 1'
#
loop_
_entity.id
_entity.type
_entity.pdbx_description
1 polymer ?
#
loop_
_entity_poly.entity_id
_entity_poly.type
_entity_poly.pdbx_seq_one_letter_code
_entity_poly.pdbx_strand_id
1 'polypeptide(L)'
;MGCNHSRYEREMESRPIRPVTISDPRGGPVMIPPMFRDASGRPIQHESSDLSRKQILEAFQHMAEYLDECGVSTSVVVVGGAVNTVYLRSRQSTHDVDFFLDDPASKDYISLHNAAKFANSQTGGRLGEEWFNNSTQLFMARDVQTALVREAKRQNELVFEKHGDNGGLKVYAAPWQYALCSKLNRLCDINPRSYDMADAVVYLYRYLCTTGQGYVNAQIMYEWCRWYNQNISKEILKQLDENFCRSYGYKPIARS
;
A
#
# COMPACT_ATOMS: atom_id res chain seq x y z
N MET A 1 26.15 46.80 2.90
CA MET A 1 24.90 46.03 3.05
C MET A 1 25.26 44.57 2.84
N GLY A 2 25.34 43.79 3.92
CA GLY A 2 25.87 42.42 3.91
C GLY A 2 24.75 41.39 4.07
N CYS A 3 24.86 40.31 3.31
CA CYS A 3 23.90 39.19 3.25
C CYS A 3 23.99 38.28 4.48
N ASN A 4 22.85 38.04 5.13
CA ASN A 4 22.68 37.19 6.32
C ASN A 4 22.47 35.69 5.97
N HIS A 5 23.38 35.06 5.23
CA HIS A 5 23.32 33.61 4.97
C HIS A 5 24.40 32.78 5.69
N SER A 6 25.35 33.40 6.38
CA SER A 6 26.55 32.71 6.89
C SER A 6 26.47 32.19 8.33
N ARG A 7 25.29 32.25 8.98
CA ARG A 7 25.16 31.88 10.40
C ARG A 7 24.68 30.44 10.63
N TYR A 8 23.98 29.84 9.65
CA TYR A 8 23.51 28.45 9.76
C TYR A 8 24.61 27.42 9.40
N GLU A 9 25.50 27.74 8.48
CA GLU A 9 26.59 26.83 8.05
C GLU A 9 27.66 26.66 9.14
N ARG A 10 28.00 27.74 9.86
CA ARG A 10 29.05 27.70 10.91
C ARG A 10 28.65 26.94 12.17
N GLU A 11 27.37 26.73 12.42
CA GLU A 11 26.90 26.02 13.62
C GLU A 11 26.95 24.49 13.45
N MET A 12 27.00 23.97 12.22
CA MET A 12 27.15 22.53 11.94
C MET A 12 28.61 22.06 11.91
N GLU A 13 29.57 22.93 11.56
CA GLU A 13 30.99 22.55 11.41
C GLU A 13 31.76 22.40 12.74
N SER A 14 31.19 22.80 13.88
CA SER A 14 31.91 22.83 15.17
C SER A 14 31.71 21.60 16.06
N ARG A 15 31.01 20.55 15.58
CA ARG A 15 30.83 19.31 16.36
C ARG A 15 31.91 18.28 16.01
N PRO A 16 32.70 17.80 16.98
CA PRO A 16 33.69 16.76 16.71
C PRO A 16 32.98 15.48 16.24
N ILE A 17 33.28 15.08 15.00
CA ILE A 17 32.81 13.84 14.38
C ILE A 17 33.48 12.68 15.14
N ARG A 18 32.75 12.09 16.08
CA ARG A 18 33.10 10.76 16.57
C ARG A 18 32.74 9.77 15.47
N PRO A 19 33.62 8.84 15.07
CA PRO A 19 33.25 7.78 14.15
C PRO A 19 32.18 6.93 14.85
N VAL A 20 30.92 7.14 14.49
CA VAL A 20 29.83 6.26 14.86
C VAL A 20 30.01 5.04 13.97
N THR A 21 30.56 3.96 14.53
CA THR A 21 30.53 2.65 13.90
C THR A 21 29.07 2.19 13.89
N ILE A 22 28.30 2.60 12.87
CA ILE A 22 26.96 2.09 12.63
C ILE A 22 27.16 0.65 12.15
N SER A 23 26.92 -0.32 13.04
CA SER A 23 26.80 -1.71 12.61
C SER A 23 25.72 -1.79 11.54
N ASP A 24 26.04 -2.33 10.37
CA ASP A 24 25.06 -2.56 9.31
C ASP A 24 23.82 -3.26 9.89
N PRO A 25 22.61 -2.73 9.67
CA PRO A 25 21.41 -3.33 10.22
C PRO A 25 21.23 -4.71 9.58
N ARG A 26 21.15 -5.75 10.42
CA ARG A 26 20.83 -7.12 10.00
C ARG A 26 19.37 -7.18 9.51
N GLY A 27 19.15 -6.88 8.23
CA GLY A 27 18.23 -7.55 7.29
C GLY A 27 16.74 -7.74 7.65
N GLY A 28 16.13 -6.90 8.49
CA GLY A 28 14.67 -6.92 8.75
C GLY A 28 13.88 -6.03 7.79
N PRO A 29 12.55 -6.25 7.59
CA PRO A 29 11.72 -5.32 6.84
C PRO A 29 11.69 -3.96 7.55
N VAL A 30 11.87 -2.86 6.81
CA VAL A 30 11.85 -1.49 7.36
C VAL A 30 10.44 -0.89 7.26
N MET A 31 9.99 -0.24 8.33
CA MET A 31 8.70 0.46 8.39
C MET A 31 8.81 1.84 7.72
N ILE A 32 7.84 2.15 6.86
CA ILE A 32 7.62 3.46 6.25
C ILE A 32 6.21 3.92 6.62
N PRO A 33 6.05 5.18 7.08
CA PRO A 33 7.10 6.01 7.68
C PRO A 33 7.64 5.34 8.97
N PRO A 34 8.82 5.74 9.50
CA PRO A 34 9.29 5.23 10.78
C PRO A 34 8.35 5.68 11.92
N MET A 35 8.16 4.84 12.95
CA MET A 35 7.37 5.23 14.13
C MET A 35 7.92 6.49 14.79
N PHE A 36 7.14 7.57 14.78
CA PHE A 36 7.47 8.81 15.49
C PHE A 36 7.12 8.70 16.97
N ARG A 37 7.99 9.27 17.81
CA ARG A 37 7.79 9.31 19.28
C ARG A 37 7.85 10.75 19.77
N ASP A 38 6.99 11.08 20.73
CA ASP A 38 7.02 12.37 21.41
C ASP A 38 8.24 12.48 22.33
N ALA A 39 8.41 13.64 22.98
CA ALA A 39 9.51 13.88 23.92
C ALA A 39 9.54 12.91 25.11
N SER A 40 8.44 12.21 25.39
CA SER A 40 8.33 11.17 26.43
C SER A 40 8.55 9.75 25.92
N GLY A 41 8.87 9.60 24.62
CA GLY A 41 9.08 8.31 23.98
C GLY A 41 7.78 7.57 23.60
N ARG A 42 6.61 8.21 23.72
CA ARG A 42 5.32 7.60 23.33
C ARG A 42 5.08 7.75 21.83
N PRO A 43 4.53 6.73 21.15
CA PRO A 43 4.14 6.86 19.75
C PRO A 43 3.21 8.06 19.55
N ILE A 44 3.50 8.90 18.57
CA ILE A 44 2.62 10.01 18.19
C ILE A 44 1.48 9.42 17.35
N GLN A 45 0.23 9.66 17.75
CA GLN A 45 -0.91 9.36 16.89
C GLN A 45 -1.12 10.53 15.93
N HIS A 46 -1.08 10.23 14.64
CA HIS A 46 -1.35 11.21 13.59
C HIS A 46 -2.85 11.25 13.27
N GLU A 47 -3.37 12.44 13.00
CA GLU A 47 -4.74 12.60 12.52
C GLU A 47 -4.85 12.01 11.10
N SER A 48 -5.80 11.10 10.91
CA SER A 48 -6.11 10.55 9.58
C SER A 48 -6.85 11.59 8.75
N SER A 49 -6.41 11.80 7.50
CA SER A 49 -7.12 12.65 6.54
C SER A 49 -7.86 11.78 5.52
N ASP A 50 -8.99 12.27 5.01
CA ASP A 50 -9.68 11.61 3.90
C ASP A 50 -9.01 12.01 2.58
N LEU A 51 -8.37 11.03 1.93
CA LEU A 51 -7.66 11.16 0.67
C LEU A 51 -8.58 10.82 -0.50
N SER A 52 -8.88 11.82 -1.33
CA SER A 52 -9.59 11.61 -2.60
C SER A 52 -8.68 11.03 -3.68
N ARG A 53 -9.29 10.51 -4.75
CA ARG A 53 -8.57 10.06 -5.95
C ARG A 53 -7.61 11.12 -6.50
N LYS A 54 -8.04 12.39 -6.54
CA LYS A 54 -7.21 13.48 -7.06
C LYS A 54 -5.96 13.69 -6.20
N GLN A 55 -6.14 13.76 -4.88
CA GLN A 55 -5.02 13.94 -3.95
C GLN A 55 -4.02 12.79 -4.03
N ILE A 56 -4.48 11.54 -4.14
CA ILE A 56 -3.57 10.38 -4.25
C ILE A 56 -2.77 10.42 -5.55
N LEU A 57 -3.42 10.75 -6.68
CA LEU A 57 -2.72 10.87 -7.96
C LEU A 57 -1.74 12.03 -7.99
N GLU A 58 -2.09 13.19 -7.41
CA GLU A 58 -1.17 14.33 -7.26
C GLU A 58 0.01 13.97 -6.33
N ALA A 59 -0.24 13.23 -5.26
CA ALA A 59 0.83 12.76 -4.38
C ALA A 59 1.78 11.78 -5.10
N PHE A 60 1.26 10.79 -5.83
CA PHE A 60 2.09 9.91 -6.67
C PHE A 60 2.84 10.66 -7.76
N GLN A 61 2.23 11.71 -8.31
CA GLN A 61 2.86 12.59 -9.30
C GLN A 61 4.10 13.27 -8.70
N HIS A 62 3.99 13.87 -7.52
CA HIS A 62 5.11 14.48 -6.81
C HIS A 62 6.16 13.46 -6.35
N MET A 63 5.75 12.26 -5.94
CA MET A 63 6.70 11.19 -5.63
C MET A 63 7.51 10.80 -6.86
N ALA A 64 6.88 10.64 -8.03
CA ALA A 64 7.56 10.27 -9.25
C ALA A 64 8.56 11.35 -9.70
N GLU A 65 8.22 12.63 -9.57
CA GLU A 65 9.11 13.76 -9.86
C GLU A 65 10.33 13.75 -8.95
N TYR A 66 10.12 13.60 -7.64
CA TYR A 66 11.23 13.52 -6.68
C TYR A 66 12.17 12.34 -6.98
N LEU A 67 11.60 11.18 -7.32
CA LEU A 67 12.37 9.98 -7.65
C LEU A 67 13.16 10.15 -8.95
N ASP A 68 12.59 10.83 -9.95
CA ASP A 68 13.28 11.20 -11.19
C ASP A 68 14.47 12.13 -10.94
N GLU A 69 14.28 13.18 -10.13
CA GLU A 69 15.36 14.09 -9.72
C GLU A 69 16.50 13.37 -8.97
N CYS A 70 16.16 12.30 -8.24
CA CYS A 70 17.13 11.47 -7.54
C CYS A 70 17.79 10.40 -8.44
N GLY A 71 17.34 10.24 -9.69
CA GLY A 71 17.81 9.18 -10.60
C GLY A 71 17.42 7.77 -10.13
N VAL A 72 16.26 7.63 -9.47
CA VAL A 72 15.78 6.36 -8.91
C VAL A 72 14.49 5.94 -9.60
N SER A 73 14.45 4.73 -10.13
CA SER A 73 13.21 4.07 -10.56
C SER A 73 12.81 3.03 -9.53
N THR A 74 11.58 3.09 -9.06
CA THR A 74 11.06 2.09 -8.12
C THR A 74 9.61 1.73 -8.41
N SER A 75 9.17 0.62 -7.84
CA SER A 75 7.80 0.18 -7.93
C SER A 75 7.27 -0.31 -6.60
N VAL A 76 6.00 -0.04 -6.35
CA VAL A 76 5.28 -0.50 -5.16
C VAL A 76 3.99 -1.21 -5.57
N VAL A 77 3.49 -2.05 -4.68
CA VAL A 77 2.18 -2.69 -4.82
C VAL A 77 1.25 -2.10 -3.78
N VAL A 78 0.19 -1.41 -4.19
CA VAL A 78 -0.82 -0.86 -3.27
C VAL A 78 -2.01 -1.78 -3.13
N VAL A 79 -2.64 -1.75 -1.96
CA VAL A 79 -3.83 -2.56 -1.65
C VAL A 79 -4.91 -1.73 -0.98
N GLY A 80 -6.12 -2.29 -0.91
CA GLY A 80 -7.20 -1.74 -0.11
C GLY A 80 -7.72 -0.41 -0.67
N GLY A 81 -7.91 0.55 0.23
CA GLY A 81 -8.63 1.78 -0.06
C GLY A 81 -8.05 2.58 -1.23
N ALA A 82 -6.72 2.64 -1.37
CA ALA A 82 -6.07 3.30 -2.50
C ALA A 82 -6.48 2.71 -3.85
N VAL A 83 -6.52 1.37 -3.96
CA VAL A 83 -6.97 0.67 -5.19
C VAL A 83 -8.45 0.94 -5.44
N ASN A 84 -9.28 0.87 -4.40
CA ASN A 84 -10.72 1.13 -4.50
C ASN A 84 -11.03 2.57 -4.93
N THR A 85 -10.24 3.54 -4.48
CA THR A 85 -10.45 4.97 -4.76
C THR A 85 -9.87 5.37 -6.12
N VAL A 86 -8.65 4.96 -6.44
CA VAL A 86 -7.93 5.44 -7.63
C VAL A 86 -8.25 4.63 -8.88
N TYR A 87 -8.15 3.31 -8.77
CA TYR A 87 -8.25 2.39 -9.89
C TYR A 87 -9.69 1.92 -10.13
N LEU A 88 -10.32 1.30 -9.12
CA LEU A 88 -11.67 0.74 -9.26
C LEU A 88 -12.76 1.80 -9.18
N ARG A 89 -12.47 2.95 -8.55
CA ARG A 89 -13.43 4.05 -8.29
C ARG A 89 -14.70 3.58 -7.57
N SER A 90 -14.61 2.53 -6.77
CA SER A 90 -15.71 2.03 -5.94
C SER A 90 -15.87 2.83 -4.64
N ARG A 91 -14.91 3.71 -4.33
CA ARG A 91 -14.93 4.63 -3.19
C ARG A 91 -14.58 6.05 -3.62
N GLN A 92 -15.10 7.03 -2.90
CA GLN A 92 -14.76 8.44 -3.10
C GLN A 92 -13.44 8.83 -2.42
N SER A 93 -13.12 8.22 -1.28
CA SER A 93 -11.93 8.48 -0.48
C SER A 93 -11.42 7.24 0.26
N THR A 94 -10.19 7.33 0.76
CA THR A 94 -9.53 6.40 1.69
C THR A 94 -8.74 7.20 2.73
N HIS A 95 -8.35 6.61 3.85
CA HIS A 95 -7.59 7.32 4.89
C HIS A 95 -6.08 7.34 4.62
N ASP A 96 -5.60 6.35 3.89
CA ASP A 96 -4.19 6.10 3.62
C ASP A 96 -4.00 5.24 2.35
N VAL A 97 -2.73 5.04 2.02
CA VAL A 97 -2.22 4.19 0.95
C VAL A 97 -1.31 3.13 1.59
N ASP A 98 -1.89 1.95 1.82
CA ASP A 98 -1.15 0.74 2.16
C ASP A 98 -0.35 0.24 0.94
N PHE A 99 0.94 -0.06 1.15
CA PHE A 99 1.77 -0.63 0.10
C PHE A 99 2.71 -1.75 0.54
N PHE A 100 3.18 -2.52 -0.43
CA PHE A 100 4.23 -3.53 -0.32
C PHE A 100 5.42 -3.15 -1.19
N LEU A 101 6.62 -3.28 -0.62
CA LEU A 101 7.91 -3.21 -1.32
C LEU A 101 8.24 -4.54 -1.99
N ASP A 102 8.93 -4.47 -3.13
CA ASP A 102 9.47 -5.65 -3.84
C ASP A 102 10.52 -6.40 -3.00
N ASP A 103 11.48 -5.64 -2.48
CA ASP A 103 12.41 -6.11 -1.46
C ASP A 103 12.35 -5.17 -0.25
N PRO A 104 11.76 -5.60 0.87
CA PRO A 104 11.67 -4.75 2.06
C PRO A 104 13.00 -4.56 2.80
N ALA A 105 14.06 -5.23 2.37
CA ALA A 105 15.43 -4.98 2.81
C ALA A 105 16.19 -4.04 1.84
N SER A 106 15.62 -3.71 0.67
CA SER A 106 16.24 -2.79 -0.29
C SER A 106 16.32 -1.39 0.28
N LYS A 107 17.45 -0.70 0.06
CA LYS A 107 17.65 0.70 0.44
C LYS A 107 16.67 1.67 -0.27
N ASP A 108 15.93 1.20 -1.27
CA ASP A 108 14.86 1.97 -1.95
C ASP A 108 13.79 2.49 -0.98
N TYR A 109 13.64 1.85 0.20
CA TYR A 109 12.75 2.32 1.25
C TYR A 109 13.08 3.77 1.66
N ILE A 110 14.35 4.19 1.63
CA ILE A 110 14.78 5.55 1.97
C ILE A 110 14.26 6.55 0.93
N SER A 111 14.47 6.24 -0.36
CA SER A 111 14.01 7.08 -1.47
C SER A 111 12.49 7.20 -1.49
N LEU A 112 11.76 6.09 -1.25
CA LEU A 112 10.31 6.09 -1.16
C LEU A 112 9.78 6.89 0.03
N HIS A 113 10.39 6.75 1.21
CA HIS A 113 10.02 7.54 2.38
C HIS A 113 10.23 9.04 2.13
N ASN A 114 11.38 9.42 1.56
CA ASN A 114 11.67 10.81 1.22
C ASN A 114 10.72 11.36 0.15
N ALA A 115 10.40 10.56 -0.88
CA ALA A 115 9.43 10.92 -1.91
C ALA A 115 8.02 11.15 -1.32
N ALA A 116 7.57 10.26 -0.42
CA ALA A 116 6.27 10.40 0.24
C ALA A 116 6.21 11.63 1.16
N LYS A 117 7.31 11.93 1.87
CA LYS A 117 7.45 13.15 2.68
C LYS A 117 7.46 14.40 1.81
N PHE A 118 8.18 14.38 0.70
CA PHE A 118 8.19 15.47 -0.28
C PHE A 118 6.78 15.73 -0.82
N ALA A 119 6.06 14.71 -1.27
CA ALA A 119 4.68 14.83 -1.72
C ALA A 119 3.75 15.41 -0.66
N ASN A 120 3.86 14.98 0.60
CA ASN A 120 3.08 15.56 1.69
C ASN A 120 3.40 17.05 1.89
N SER A 121 4.68 17.44 1.80
CA SER A 121 5.10 18.85 1.91
C SER A 121 4.52 19.74 0.81
N GLN A 122 4.36 19.22 -0.42
CA GLN A 122 3.72 19.95 -1.53
C GLN A 122 2.25 20.29 -1.26
N THR A 123 1.60 19.54 -0.36
CA THR A 123 0.20 19.79 0.04
C THR A 123 0.08 20.59 1.34
N GLY A 124 1.20 21.05 1.91
CA GLY A 124 1.23 21.69 3.23
C GLY A 124 0.91 20.73 4.37
N GLY A 125 1.28 19.44 4.24
CA GLY A 125 1.09 18.42 5.28
C GLY A 125 -0.30 17.78 5.32
N ARG A 126 -1.17 18.09 4.34
CA ARG A 126 -2.59 17.68 4.36
C ARG A 126 -2.82 16.21 4.06
N LEU A 127 -1.84 15.45 3.56
CA LEU A 127 -2.00 14.01 3.38
C LEU A 127 -1.99 13.28 4.74
N GLY A 128 -1.37 13.88 5.76
CA GLY A 128 -1.08 13.22 7.04
C GLY A 128 0.25 12.46 6.99
N GLU A 129 0.87 12.23 8.16
CA GLU A 129 2.23 11.64 8.20
C GLU A 129 2.25 10.15 7.79
N GLU A 130 1.18 9.40 8.09
CA GLU A 130 1.06 7.96 7.81
C GLU A 130 0.32 7.66 6.49
N TRP A 131 0.13 8.66 5.63
CA TRP A 131 -0.68 8.56 4.42
C TRP A 131 -0.19 7.51 3.43
N PHE A 132 1.10 7.19 3.46
CA PHE A 132 1.75 6.20 2.61
C PHE A 132 2.58 5.27 3.49
N ASN A 133 2.04 4.08 3.80
CA ASN A 133 2.65 3.19 4.78
C ASN A 133 2.68 1.70 4.37
N ASN A 134 3.66 0.96 4.88
CA ASN A 134 3.84 -0.47 4.59
C ASN A 134 3.59 -1.37 5.80
N SER A 135 2.83 -0.89 6.79
CA SER A 135 2.61 -1.61 8.06
C SER A 135 2.09 -3.03 7.85
N THR A 136 1.18 -3.21 6.89
CA THR A 136 0.60 -4.52 6.54
C THR A 136 1.66 -5.52 6.05
N GLN A 137 2.72 -5.06 5.37
CA GLN A 137 3.79 -5.92 4.89
C GLN A 137 4.58 -6.57 6.03
N LEU A 138 4.75 -5.86 7.15
CA LEU A 138 5.63 -6.25 8.25
C LEU A 138 5.16 -7.52 8.98
N PHE A 139 3.86 -7.83 8.92
CA PHE A 139 3.25 -8.99 9.56
C PHE A 139 3.15 -10.23 8.65
N MET A 140 3.63 -10.12 7.41
CA MET A 140 3.53 -11.17 6.41
C MET A 140 4.81 -12.01 6.36
N ALA A 141 4.71 -13.32 6.13
CA ALA A 141 5.87 -14.17 5.89
C ALA A 141 6.61 -13.74 4.60
N ARG A 142 7.95 -13.87 4.57
CA ARG A 142 8.79 -13.34 3.48
C ARG A 142 8.47 -13.95 2.11
N ASP A 143 8.22 -15.24 2.07
CA ASP A 143 7.81 -15.96 0.86
C ASP A 143 6.48 -15.44 0.32
N VAL A 144 5.52 -15.15 1.19
CA VAL A 144 4.22 -14.55 0.82
C VAL A 144 4.42 -13.12 0.31
N GLN A 145 5.30 -12.31 0.93
CA GLN A 145 5.62 -10.96 0.44
C GLN A 145 6.16 -11.00 -1.00
N THR A 146 7.16 -11.85 -1.25
CA THR A 146 7.78 -12.00 -2.57
C THR A 146 6.78 -12.53 -3.61
N ALA A 147 5.96 -13.52 -3.24
CA ALA A 147 4.93 -14.05 -4.12
C ALA A 147 3.90 -12.99 -4.49
N LEU A 148 3.41 -12.21 -3.51
CA LEU A 148 2.43 -11.15 -3.72
C LEU A 148 2.94 -10.11 -4.72
N VAL A 149 4.17 -9.64 -4.58
CA VAL A 149 4.72 -8.62 -5.50
C VAL A 149 4.93 -9.19 -6.90
N ARG A 150 5.44 -10.43 -7.00
CA ARG A 150 5.59 -11.11 -8.29
C ARG A 150 4.24 -11.29 -8.98
N GLU A 151 3.21 -11.69 -8.24
CA GLU A 151 1.85 -11.85 -8.75
C GLU A 151 1.23 -10.52 -9.17
N ALA A 152 1.44 -9.44 -8.42
CA ALA A 152 0.97 -8.10 -8.77
C ALA A 152 1.58 -7.63 -10.10
N LYS A 153 2.89 -7.81 -10.28
CA LYS A 153 3.60 -7.50 -11.54
C LYS A 153 3.08 -8.36 -12.69
N ARG A 154 2.80 -9.64 -12.46
CA ARG A 154 2.21 -10.54 -13.47
C ARG A 154 0.78 -10.16 -13.83
N GLN A 155 -0.03 -9.75 -12.84
CA GLN A 155 -1.38 -9.25 -13.03
C GLN A 155 -1.38 -7.93 -13.82
N ASN A 156 -0.33 -7.12 -13.65
CA ASN A 156 -0.04 -5.88 -14.41
C ASN A 156 -1.20 -4.86 -14.40
N GLU A 157 -1.89 -4.74 -13.27
CA GLU A 157 -2.96 -3.77 -13.07
C GLU A 157 -2.37 -2.48 -12.50
N LEU A 158 -2.14 -1.48 -13.37
CA LEU A 158 -1.47 -0.24 -12.99
C LEU A 158 -2.44 0.78 -12.42
N VAL A 159 -2.19 1.18 -11.17
CA VAL A 159 -2.89 2.27 -10.48
C VAL A 159 -2.32 3.62 -10.91
N PHE A 160 -1.00 3.68 -11.09
CA PHE A 160 -0.27 4.87 -11.52
C PHE A 160 1.06 4.45 -12.15
N GLU A 161 1.50 5.18 -13.17
CA GLU A 161 2.83 5.06 -13.75
C GLU A 161 3.28 6.42 -14.26
N LYS A 162 4.48 6.84 -13.84
CA LYS A 162 5.21 7.94 -14.46
C LYS A 162 6.70 7.63 -14.46
N HIS A 163 7.31 7.80 -15.62
CA HIS A 163 8.75 7.75 -15.84
C HIS A 163 9.20 9.14 -16.30
N GLY A 164 10.30 9.62 -15.74
CA GLY A 164 11.04 10.77 -16.26
C GLY A 164 12.28 10.30 -17.01
N ASP A 165 13.25 11.19 -17.16
CA ASP A 165 14.47 10.91 -17.93
C ASP A 165 15.45 10.03 -17.15
N ASN A 166 15.43 10.08 -15.82
CA ASN A 166 16.43 9.45 -14.95
C ASN A 166 15.81 8.50 -13.90
N GLY A 167 14.50 8.57 -13.67
CA GLY A 167 13.82 7.77 -12.66
C GLY A 167 12.30 7.75 -12.81
N GLY A 168 11.60 7.29 -11.78
CA GLY A 168 10.13 7.26 -11.81
C GLY A 168 9.48 6.31 -10.81
N LEU A 169 8.16 6.31 -10.83
CA LEU A 169 7.32 5.52 -9.94
C LEU A 169 6.31 4.69 -10.73
N LYS A 170 6.27 3.40 -10.42
CA LYS A 170 5.22 2.49 -10.88
C LYS A 170 4.43 1.92 -9.70
N VAL A 171 3.12 2.03 -9.77
CA VAL A 171 2.21 1.60 -8.70
C VAL A 171 1.27 0.53 -9.23
N TYR A 172 1.47 -0.71 -8.79
CA TYR A 172 0.62 -1.84 -9.13
C TYR A 172 -0.49 -2.03 -8.10
N ALA A 173 -1.66 -2.50 -8.53
CA ALA A 173 -2.64 -3.05 -7.60
C ALA A 173 -2.18 -4.43 -7.12
N ALA A 174 -2.43 -4.74 -5.85
CA ALA A 174 -2.22 -6.08 -5.30
C ALA A 174 -3.02 -7.15 -6.07
N PRO A 175 -2.59 -8.42 -6.03
CA PRO A 175 -3.32 -9.51 -6.66
C PRO A 175 -4.77 -9.54 -6.19
N TRP A 176 -5.72 -9.73 -7.11
CA TRP A 176 -7.15 -9.70 -6.77
C TRP A 176 -7.53 -10.76 -5.73
N GLN A 177 -6.86 -11.91 -5.75
CA GLN A 177 -7.02 -12.97 -4.75
C GLN A 177 -6.61 -12.49 -3.36
N TYR A 178 -5.44 -11.86 -3.21
CA TYR A 178 -5.00 -11.31 -1.93
C TYR A 178 -5.98 -10.25 -1.41
N ALA A 179 -6.33 -9.29 -2.27
CA ALA A 179 -7.24 -8.21 -1.91
C ALA A 179 -8.63 -8.76 -1.47
N LEU A 180 -9.13 -9.77 -2.17
CA LEU A 180 -10.35 -10.49 -1.83
C LEU A 180 -10.24 -11.18 -0.47
N CYS A 181 -9.22 -12.02 -0.27
CA CYS A 181 -9.01 -12.74 0.98
C CYS A 181 -8.90 -11.76 2.17
N SER A 182 -8.22 -10.62 2.01
CA SER A 182 -8.10 -9.62 3.08
C SER A 182 -9.44 -9.02 3.51
N LYS A 183 -10.38 -8.82 2.58
CA LYS A 183 -11.74 -8.36 2.91
C LYS A 183 -12.55 -9.45 3.59
N LEU A 184 -12.48 -10.67 3.08
CA LEU A 184 -13.21 -11.83 3.63
C LEU A 184 -12.73 -12.18 5.04
N ASN A 185 -11.42 -12.03 5.30
CA ASN A 185 -10.86 -12.17 6.63
C ASN A 185 -11.41 -11.11 7.59
N ARG A 186 -11.41 -9.84 7.19
CA ARG A 186 -11.95 -8.76 8.03
C ARG A 186 -13.45 -8.87 8.28
N LEU A 187 -14.20 -9.46 7.35
CA LEU A 187 -15.61 -9.80 7.54
C LEU A 187 -15.83 -10.89 8.60
N CYS A 188 -14.79 -11.64 8.99
CA CYS A 188 -14.84 -12.58 10.11
C CYS A 188 -14.48 -11.94 11.46
N ASP A 189 -14.01 -10.70 11.48
CA ASP A 189 -13.65 -9.99 12.71
C ASP A 189 -14.90 -9.50 13.47
N ILE A 190 -14.71 -9.07 14.73
CA ILE A 190 -15.79 -8.57 15.59
C ILE A 190 -16.41 -7.28 15.04
N ASN A 191 -15.62 -6.45 14.36
CA ASN A 191 -16.03 -5.14 13.84
C ASN A 191 -15.71 -5.02 12.34
N PRO A 192 -16.44 -5.75 11.47
CA PRO A 192 -16.23 -5.64 10.03
C PRO A 192 -16.63 -4.25 9.55
N ARG A 193 -15.96 -3.74 8.51
CA ARG A 193 -16.31 -2.42 7.95
C ARG A 193 -17.48 -2.59 6.98
N SER A 194 -18.41 -1.64 6.97
CA SER A 194 -19.66 -1.72 6.19
C SER A 194 -19.45 -1.92 4.69
N TYR A 195 -18.32 -1.45 4.16
CA TYR A 195 -17.94 -1.55 2.74
C TYR A 195 -17.20 -2.85 2.37
N ASP A 196 -16.85 -3.72 3.33
CA ASP A 196 -15.94 -4.84 3.05
C ASP A 196 -16.54 -5.89 2.11
N MET A 197 -17.84 -6.16 2.27
CA MET A 197 -18.55 -7.07 1.37
C MET A 197 -18.65 -6.52 -0.05
N ALA A 198 -18.92 -5.22 -0.19
CA ALA A 198 -18.99 -4.58 -1.50
C ALA A 198 -17.64 -4.61 -2.22
N ASP A 199 -16.54 -4.32 -1.52
CA ASP A 199 -15.20 -4.45 -2.09
C ASP A 199 -14.86 -5.89 -2.47
N ALA A 200 -15.21 -6.86 -1.63
CA ALA A 200 -14.97 -8.28 -1.91
C ALA A 200 -15.69 -8.72 -3.20
N VAL A 201 -16.93 -8.28 -3.42
CA VAL A 201 -17.68 -8.52 -4.67
C VAL A 201 -16.92 -7.94 -5.87
N VAL A 202 -16.43 -6.70 -5.78
CA VAL A 202 -15.68 -6.07 -6.87
C VAL A 202 -14.36 -6.81 -7.14
N TYR A 203 -13.61 -7.20 -6.11
CA TYR A 203 -12.36 -7.94 -6.30
C TYR A 203 -12.57 -9.32 -6.92
N LEU A 204 -13.62 -10.05 -6.52
CA LEU A 204 -13.98 -11.32 -7.16
C LEU A 204 -14.33 -11.10 -8.64
N TYR A 205 -15.09 -10.05 -8.96
CA TYR A 205 -15.43 -9.72 -10.34
C TYR A 205 -14.18 -9.40 -11.16
N ARG A 206 -13.26 -8.60 -10.61
CA ARG A 206 -11.97 -8.31 -11.26
C ARG A 206 -11.16 -9.57 -11.51
N TYR A 207 -11.06 -10.46 -10.54
CA TYR A 207 -10.37 -11.75 -10.69
C TYR A 207 -10.97 -12.58 -11.85
N LEU A 208 -12.29 -12.73 -11.89
CA LEU A 208 -12.98 -13.48 -12.94
C LEU A 208 -12.72 -12.87 -14.32
N CYS A 209 -12.84 -11.55 -14.45
CA CYS A 209 -12.58 -10.85 -15.71
C CYS A 209 -11.13 -10.99 -16.18
N THR A 210 -10.14 -10.84 -15.31
CA THR A 210 -8.73 -10.90 -15.72
C THR A 210 -8.25 -12.31 -16.03
N THR A 211 -8.90 -13.33 -15.45
CA THR A 211 -8.57 -14.74 -15.72
C THR A 211 -9.43 -15.36 -16.82
N GLY A 212 -10.48 -14.67 -17.28
CA GLY A 212 -11.46 -15.21 -18.23
C GLY A 212 -12.32 -16.33 -17.63
N GLN A 213 -12.33 -16.48 -16.31
CA GLN A 213 -13.14 -17.48 -15.62
C GLN A 213 -14.56 -16.99 -15.39
N GLY A 214 -15.54 -17.89 -15.50
CA GLY A 214 -16.93 -17.60 -15.16
C GLY A 214 -17.29 -17.91 -13.69
N TYR A 215 -16.46 -18.69 -13.01
CA TYR A 215 -16.67 -19.12 -11.62
C TYR A 215 -15.35 -19.49 -10.94
N VAL A 216 -15.37 -19.52 -9.61
CA VAL A 216 -14.29 -20.04 -8.75
C VAL A 216 -14.86 -21.12 -7.85
N ASN A 217 -14.12 -22.22 -7.66
CA ASN A 217 -14.50 -23.23 -6.68
C ASN A 217 -14.27 -22.71 -5.25
N ALA A 218 -15.23 -22.93 -4.35
CA ALA A 218 -15.12 -22.55 -2.94
C ALA A 218 -13.81 -23.04 -2.29
N GLN A 219 -13.38 -24.27 -2.59
CA GLN A 219 -12.14 -24.87 -2.09
C GLN A 219 -10.89 -24.07 -2.47
N ILE A 220 -10.84 -23.55 -3.70
CA ILE A 220 -9.74 -22.70 -4.18
C ILE A 220 -9.69 -21.40 -3.36
N MET A 221 -10.84 -20.81 -3.03
CA MET A 221 -10.87 -19.59 -2.21
C MET A 221 -10.38 -19.85 -0.78
N TYR A 222 -10.70 -21.01 -0.19
CA TYR A 222 -10.14 -21.42 1.11
C TYR A 222 -8.61 -21.59 1.04
N GLU A 223 -8.09 -22.14 -0.07
CA GLU A 223 -6.66 -22.30 -0.27
C GLU A 223 -5.93 -20.96 -0.42
N TRP A 224 -6.51 -20.00 -1.15
CA TRP A 224 -5.97 -18.63 -1.20
C TRP A 224 -5.92 -17.98 0.17
N CYS A 225 -7.03 -18.01 0.93
CA CYS A 225 -7.06 -17.44 2.28
C CYS A 225 -5.98 -18.08 3.16
N ARG A 226 -5.87 -19.41 3.15
CA ARG A 226 -4.86 -20.13 3.92
C ARG A 226 -3.43 -19.74 3.53
N TRP A 227 -3.16 -19.60 2.23
CA TRP A 227 -1.85 -19.17 1.72
C TRP A 227 -1.46 -17.79 2.29
N TYR A 228 -2.41 -16.87 2.38
CA TYR A 228 -2.19 -15.54 2.95
C TYR A 228 -2.31 -15.48 4.48
N ASN A 229 -2.36 -16.63 5.17
CA ASN A 229 -2.59 -16.73 6.61
C ASN A 229 -3.85 -15.98 7.08
N GLN A 230 -4.91 -16.10 6.29
CA GLN A 230 -6.21 -15.46 6.48
C GLN A 230 -7.31 -16.53 6.60
N ASN A 231 -8.39 -16.18 7.28
CA ASN A 231 -9.51 -17.06 7.54
C ASN A 231 -10.76 -16.58 6.79
N ILE A 232 -11.63 -17.52 6.44
CA ILE A 232 -12.95 -17.22 5.90
C ILE A 232 -13.93 -18.29 6.39
N SER A 233 -15.14 -17.88 6.79
CA SER A 233 -16.20 -18.81 7.17
C SER A 233 -17.07 -19.19 5.97
N LYS A 234 -17.75 -20.35 6.06
CA LYS A 234 -18.75 -20.78 5.06
C LYS A 234 -19.87 -19.74 4.89
N GLU A 235 -20.25 -19.08 5.98
CA GLU A 235 -21.30 -18.07 5.99
C GLU A 235 -20.88 -16.82 5.22
N ILE A 236 -19.66 -16.32 5.43
CA ILE A 236 -19.13 -15.18 4.66
C ILE A 236 -19.03 -15.52 3.17
N LEU A 237 -18.62 -16.74 2.83
CA LEU A 237 -18.56 -17.16 1.42
C LEU A 237 -19.95 -17.22 0.77
N LYS A 238 -20.96 -17.68 1.50
CA LYS A 238 -22.36 -17.66 1.04
C LYS A 238 -22.85 -16.22 0.83
N GLN A 239 -22.55 -15.32 1.76
CA GLN A 239 -22.90 -13.90 1.61
C GLN A 239 -22.20 -13.26 0.41
N LEU A 240 -20.94 -13.61 0.14
CA LEU A 240 -20.23 -13.15 -1.05
C LEU A 240 -20.94 -13.60 -2.35
N ASP A 241 -21.31 -14.88 -2.44
CA ASP A 241 -22.04 -15.44 -3.59
C ASP A 241 -23.39 -14.74 -3.82
N GLU A 242 -24.14 -14.49 -2.73
CA GLU A 242 -25.41 -13.78 -2.78
C GLU A 242 -25.26 -12.31 -3.19
N ASN A 243 -24.31 -11.58 -2.61
CA ASN A 243 -24.09 -10.17 -2.95
C ASN A 243 -23.55 -10.03 -4.38
N PHE A 244 -22.68 -10.94 -4.83
CA PHE A 244 -22.24 -10.95 -6.21
C PHE A 244 -23.39 -11.19 -7.17
N CYS A 245 -24.27 -12.15 -6.88
CA CYS A 245 -25.45 -12.42 -7.70
C CYS A 245 -26.40 -11.22 -7.77
N ARG A 246 -26.53 -10.43 -6.70
CA ARG A 246 -27.30 -9.17 -6.72
C ARG A 246 -26.66 -8.12 -7.63
N SER A 247 -25.33 -8.03 -7.65
CA SER A 247 -24.60 -7.04 -8.45
C SER A 247 -24.47 -7.41 -9.94
N TYR A 248 -24.33 -8.70 -10.25
CA TYR A 248 -23.96 -9.16 -11.60
C TYR A 248 -24.92 -10.21 -12.21
N GLY A 249 -25.95 -10.63 -11.48
CA GLY A 249 -27.02 -11.49 -12.02
C GLY A 249 -26.73 -12.99 -12.08
N TYR A 250 -25.58 -13.46 -11.57
CA TYR A 250 -25.24 -14.88 -11.51
C TYR A 250 -24.40 -15.24 -10.28
N LYS A 251 -24.32 -16.53 -9.96
CA LYS A 251 -23.53 -17.05 -8.83
C LYS A 251 -22.13 -17.44 -9.28
N PRO A 252 -21.08 -16.74 -8.80
CA PRO A 252 -19.71 -17.02 -9.24
C PRO A 252 -19.02 -18.14 -8.45
N ILE A 253 -19.61 -18.62 -7.35
CA ILE A 253 -18.94 -19.60 -6.49
C ILE A 253 -19.55 -20.99 -6.70
N ALA A 254 -18.74 -21.88 -7.28
CA ALA A 254 -19.09 -23.30 -7.42
C ALA A 254 -18.90 -24.02 -6.08
N ARG A 255 -19.94 -24.72 -5.62
CA ARG A 255 -19.86 -25.60 -4.45
C ARG A 255 -19.26 -26.93 -4.87
N SER A 256 -18.28 -27.43 -4.11
CA SER A 256 -17.80 -28.81 -4.21
C SER A 256 -18.82 -29.79 -3.62
#